data_AF-A0A4Q3A6M6-F1
#
_entry.id   AF-A0A4Q3A6M6-F1
#
_cell.length_a   1.000
_cell.length_b   1.000
_cell.length_c   1.000
_cell.angle_alpha   90.00
_cell.angle_beta   90.00
_cell.angle_gamma   90.00
#
_symmetry.space_group_name_H-M   'P 1'
#
loop_
_entity.id
_entity.type
_entity.pdbx_description
1 polymer ?
#
loop_
_entity_poly.entity_id
_entity_poly.type
_entity_poly.pdbx_seq_one_letter_code
_entity_poly.pdbx_strand_id
1 'polypeptide(L)' 'GINRTETGLVGDVDFDSAMSVAGAITPVPGGVGPMTIAVLLRNTLVAAHRNAGVPLEKDAI' A
#
# COMPACT_ATOMS: atom_id res chain seq x y z
N GLY A 1 -10.71 1.75 -3.15
CA GLY A 1 -10.60 3.18 -3.49
C GLY A 1 -10.48 3.99 -2.23
N ILE A 2 -10.30 5.30 -2.40
CA ILE A 2 -10.15 6.27 -1.31
C ILE A 2 -11.16 7.38 -1.58
N ASN A 3 -12.11 7.54 -0.66
CA ASN A 3 -13.14 8.58 -0.73
C ASN A 3 -12.98 9.50 0.48
N ARG A 4 -13.18 10.80 0.27
CA ARG A 4 -13.14 11.81 1.33
C ARG A 4 -14.57 12.18 1.74
N THR A 5 -14.83 12.15 3.03
CA THR A 5 -16.08 12.59 3.65
C THR A 5 -15.80 13.77 4.59
N GLU A 6 -16.85 14.38 5.16
CA GLU A 6 -16.71 15.40 6.20
C GLU A 6 -16.05 14.84 7.47
N THR A 7 -16.18 13.53 7.70
CA THR A 7 -15.69 12.84 8.91
C THR A 7 -14.32 12.19 8.73
N GLY A 8 -13.79 12.09 7.51
CA GLY A 8 -12.46 11.54 7.27
C GLY A 8 -12.27 10.87 5.91
N LEU A 9 -11.42 9.85 5.88
CA LEU A 9 -11.15 9.03 4.69
C LEU A 9 -11.80 7.67 4.86
N VAL A 10 -12.47 7.18 3.81
CA VAL A 10 -13.13 5.87 3.78
C VAL A 10 -12.77 5.09 2.51
N GLY A 11 -12.93 3.76 2.58
CA GLY A 11 -12.73 2.86 1.44
C GLY A 11 -13.93 2.81 0.50
N ASP A 12 -13.89 1.91 -0.49
CA ASP A 12 -15.04 1.66 -1.39
C ASP A 12 -15.96 0.54 -0.87
N VAL A 13 -15.54 -0.12 0.22
CA VAL A 13 -16.21 -1.31 0.77
C VAL A 13 -16.87 -0.93 2.09
N ASP A 14 -18.10 -1.37 2.28
CA ASP A 14 -18.75 -1.37 3.58
C ASP A 14 -18.03 -2.39 4.50
N PHE A 15 -17.23 -1.86 5.42
CA PHE A 15 -16.28 -2.65 6.20
C PHE A 15 -16.99 -3.61 7.15
N ASP A 16 -18.09 -3.18 7.77
CA ASP A 16 -18.77 -3.96 8.82
C ASP A 16 -19.47 -5.19 8.23
N SER A 17 -20.17 -5.03 7.09
CA SER A 17 -20.79 -6.18 6.42
C SER A 17 -19.74 -7.13 5.86
N ALA A 18 -18.68 -6.61 5.23
CA ALA A 18 -17.62 -7.42 4.63
C ALA A 18 -16.79 -8.19 5.67
N MET A 19 -16.58 -7.63 6.87
CA MET A 19 -15.79 -8.25 7.94
C MET A 19 -16.38 -9.59 8.41
N SER A 20 -17.69 -9.80 8.28
CA SER A 20 -18.36 -11.05 8.66
C SER A 20 -18.10 -12.21 7.69
N VAL A 21 -17.66 -11.91 6.46
CA VAL A 21 -17.50 -12.91 5.38
C VAL A 21 -16.03 -13.04 4.94
N ALA A 22 -15.27 -11.95 5.00
CA ALA A 22 -13.89 -11.91 4.51
C ALA A 22 -12.93 -12.66 5.44
N GLY A 23 -12.06 -13.51 4.87
CA GLY A 23 -10.97 -14.17 5.64
C GLY A 23 -9.85 -13.21 6.05
N ALA A 24 -9.71 -12.08 5.35
CA ALA A 24 -8.86 -10.94 5.72
C ALA A 24 -9.41 -9.68 5.04
N ILE A 25 -9.31 -8.53 5.71
CA ILE A 25 -9.80 -7.26 5.19
C ILE A 25 -8.79 -6.14 5.49
N THR A 26 -8.53 -5.27 4.51
CA THR A 26 -7.62 -4.14 4.69
C THR A 26 -8.38 -2.92 5.19
N PRO A 27 -8.01 -2.30 6.33
CA PRO A 27 -8.69 -1.11 6.83
C PRO A 27 -8.42 0.10 5.93
N VAL A 28 -9.39 1.01 5.88
CA VAL A 28 -9.20 2.34 5.32
C VAL A 28 -9.68 3.35 6.36
N PRO A 29 -8.81 4.27 6.84
CA PRO A 29 -7.40 4.42 6.48
C PRO A 29 -6.48 3.32 7.05
N GLY A 30 -5.23 3.27 6.58
CA GLY A 30 -4.16 2.46 7.19
C GLY A 30 -3.81 1.13 6.52
N GLY A 31 -4.61 0.65 5.56
CA GLY A 31 -4.33 -0.58 4.82
C GLY A 31 -3.43 -0.36 3.61
N VAL A 32 -4.03 -0.24 2.43
CA VAL A 32 -3.29 -0.22 1.14
C VAL A 32 -2.46 1.03 0.91
N GLY A 33 -2.83 2.17 1.50
CA GLY A 33 -2.15 3.46 1.29
C GLY A 33 -0.65 3.43 1.63
N PRO A 34 -0.28 3.06 2.87
CA PRO A 34 1.13 2.91 3.26
C PRO A 34 1.92 1.94 2.38
N MET A 35 1.32 0.80 2.00
CA MET A 35 1.97 -0.18 1.13
C MET A 35 2.22 0.35 -0.28
N THR A 36 1.32 1.15 -0.84
CA THR A 36 1.54 1.79 -2.15
C THR A 36 2.77 2.69 -2.13
N ILE A 37 2.96 3.47 -1.05
CA ILE A 37 4.14 4.33 -0.88
C ILE A 37 5.40 3.47 -0.77
N ALA A 38 5.38 2.43 0.07
CA ALA A 38 6.52 1.54 0.25
C ALA A 38 6.94 0.85 -1.06
N VAL A 39 5.98 0.33 -1.82
CA VAL A 39 6.25 -0.37 -3.09
C VAL A 39 6.75 0.60 -4.16
N LEU A 40 6.22 1.84 -4.20
CA LEU A 40 6.75 2.88 -5.08
C LEU A 40 8.23 3.16 -4.77
N LEU A 41 8.57 3.38 -3.50
CA LEU A 41 9.94 3.66 -3.08
C LEU A 41 10.88 2.47 -3.35
N ARG A 42 10.43 1.25 -3.07
CA ARG A 42 11.15 0.02 -3.40
C ARG A 42 11.46 -0.06 -4.90
N ASN A 43 10.47 0.20 -5.75
CA ASN A 43 10.67 0.14 -7.20
C ASN A 43 11.60 1.24 -7.70
N THR A 44 11.49 2.45 -7.14
CA THR A 44 12.42 3.56 -7.41
C THR A 44 13.85 3.20 -7.03
N LEU A 45 14.06 2.59 -5.86
CA LEU A 45 15.39 2.16 -5.39
C LEU A 45 15.99 1.10 -6.31
N VAL A 46 15.20 0.10 -6.72
CA VAL A 46 15.63 -0.94 -7.68
C VAL A 46 16.00 -0.32 -9.03
N ALA A 47 15.19 0.62 -9.53
CA ALA A 47 15.46 1.30 -10.80
C ALA A 47 16.74 2.15 -10.74
N ALA A 48 16.97 2.85 -9.64
CA ALA A 48 18.18 3.65 -9.43
C ALA A 48 19.45 2.79 -9.45
N HIS A 49 19.45 1.64 -8.77
CA HIS A 49 20.56 0.68 -8.80
C HIS A 49 20.85 0.18 -10.21
N ARG A 50 19.80 -0.23 -10.94
CA ARG A 50 19.93 -0.67 -12.34
C ARG A 50 20.51 0.41 -13.25
N ASN A 51 20.04 1.65 -13.11
CA ASN A 51 20.51 2.78 -13.92
C ASN A 51 21.96 3.16 -13.61
N ALA A 52 22.39 3.02 -12.35
CA ALA A 52 23.76 3.30 -11.92
C ALA A 52 24.73 2.13 -12.18
N GLY A 53 24.25 0.96 -12.60
CA GLY A 53 25.05 -0.25 -12.73
C GLY A 53 25.57 -0.79 -11.39
N VAL A 54 24.93 -0.42 -10.28
CA VAL A 54 25.32 -0.82 -8.93
C VAL A 54 24.45 -2.01 -8.50
N PRO A 55 25.04 -3.12 -8.02
CA PRO A 55 24.27 -4.25 -7.49
C PRO A 55 23.41 -3.83 -6.28
N LEU A 56 22.17 -4.30 -6.25
CA LEU A 56 21.32 -4.17 -5.07
C LEU A 56 21.50 -5.44 -4.21
N GLU A 57 21.89 -5.27 -2.95
CA GLU A 57 21.99 -6.37 -2.00
C GLU A 57 20.62 -7.02 -1.76
N LYS A 58 20.59 -8.35 -1.62
CA LYS A 58 19.34 -9.12 -1.51
C LYS A 58 18.50 -8.78 -0.28
N ASP A 59 19.13 -8.21 0.73
CA ASP A 59 18.54 -7.95 2.04
C ASP A 59 18.20 -6.46 2.22
N ALA A 60 18.45 -5.64 1.19
CA ALA A 60 18.29 -4.19 1.25
C ALA A 60 16.82 -3.74 1.23
N ILE A 61 15.87 -4.63 0.92
CA ILE A 61 14.43 -4.30 0.80
C ILE A 61 13.53 -5.46 1.21
#